data_AF-A0ABD5SEX1-F1
#
_entry.id   AF-A0ABD5SEX1-F1
#
_cell.length_a   1.000
_cell.length_b   1.000
_cell.length_c   1.000
_cell.angle_alpha   90.00
_cell.angle_beta   90.00
_cell.angle_gamma   90.00
#
_symmetry.space_group_name_H-M   'P 1'
#
loop_
_entity.id
_entity.type
_entity.pdbx_description
1 polymer ?
#
loop_
_entity_poly.entity_id
_entity_poly.type
_entity_poly.pdbx_seq_one_letter_code
_entity_poly.pdbx_strand_id
1 'polypeptide(L)' 'MVTVRAPATSANLGSGFDVFGAALSRPADVVTVERADRTTIEVTGVGAQYIP' A
#
# COMPACT_ATOMS: atom_id res chain seq x y z
N MET A 1 7.28 9.01 -15.30
CA MET A 1 6.96 8.94 -13.86
C MET A 1 5.48 8.63 -13.69
N VAL A 2 5.14 7.63 -12.89
CA VAL A 2 3.77 7.21 -12.58
C VAL A 2 3.66 7.10 -11.07
N THR A 3 2.60 7.69 -10.50
CA THR A 3 2.31 7.62 -9.06
C THR A 3 0.97 6.94 -8.84
N VAL A 4 0.94 5.97 -7.94
CA VAL A 4 -0.27 5.24 -7.55
C VAL A 4 -0.46 5.32 -6.04
N ARG A 5 -1.72 5.25 -5.60
CA ARG A 5 -2.11 5.28 -4.18
C ARG A 5 -2.95 4.06 -3.84
N ALA A 6 -2.54 3.28 -2.84
CA ALA A 6 -3.25 2.12 -2.34
C ALA A 6 -3.82 2.41 -0.93
N PRO A 7 -5.15 2.43 -0.73
CA PRO A 7 -5.74 2.66 0.58
C PRO A 7 -5.57 1.47 1.51
N ALA A 8 -5.49 1.73 2.82
CA ALA A 8 -5.62 0.69 3.83
C ALA A 8 -7.00 0.00 3.72
N THR A 9 -7.05 -1.28 4.06
CA THR A 9 -8.29 -2.07 4.03
C THR A 9 -8.56 -2.72 5.38
N SER A 10 -9.84 -2.86 5.72
CA SER A 10 -10.29 -3.78 6.76
C SER A 10 -10.97 -4.98 6.11
N ALA A 11 -10.63 -6.18 6.54
CA ALA A 11 -11.20 -7.44 6.06
C ALA A 11 -12.04 -8.11 7.16
N ASN A 12 -12.82 -9.14 6.78
CA ASN A 12 -13.57 -10.00 7.69
C ASN A 12 -14.59 -9.24 8.55
N LEU A 13 -15.34 -8.34 7.92
CA LEU A 13 -16.30 -7.49 8.63
C LEU A 13 -17.49 -8.30 9.15
N GLY A 14 -17.63 -8.41 10.47
CA GLY A 14 -18.71 -9.14 11.13
C GLY A 14 -18.68 -10.63 10.78
N SER A 15 -19.81 -11.18 10.32
CA SER A 15 -19.89 -12.57 9.86
C SER A 15 -19.28 -12.82 8.47
N GLY A 16 -18.74 -11.80 7.80
CA GLY A 16 -18.20 -11.87 6.45
C GLY A 16 -16.76 -12.36 6.34
N PHE A 17 -16.40 -13.41 7.08
CA PHE A 17 -15.07 -14.02 6.98
C PHE A 17 -14.76 -14.41 5.53
N ASP A 18 -13.62 -13.96 5.01
CA ASP A 18 -13.15 -14.13 3.63
C ASP A 18 -14.08 -13.62 2.51
N VAL A 19 -15.07 -12.78 2.85
CA VAL A 19 -16.02 -12.22 1.86
C VAL A 19 -16.05 -10.70 1.92
N PHE A 20 -16.19 -10.10 3.10
CA PHE A 20 -16.34 -8.65 3.23
C PHE A 20 -15.01 -7.96 3.49
N GLY A 21 -14.75 -6.93 2.69
CA GLY A 21 -13.67 -5.98 2.90
C GLY A 21 -14.13 -4.55 2.62
N ALA A 22 -13.49 -3.59 3.27
CA ALA A 22 -13.72 -2.16 3.06
C ALA A 22 -12.39 -1.43 2.88
N ALA A 23 -12.30 -0.62 1.82
CA ALA A 23 -11.24 0.36 1.67
C ALA A 23 -11.50 1.55 2.60
N LEU A 24 -10.46 1.96 3.33
CA LEU A 24 -10.50 3.08 4.25
C LEU A 24 -9.97 4.34 3.56
N SER A 25 -10.44 5.51 3.97
CA SER A 25 -9.94 6.78 3.41
C SER A 25 -8.48 7.04 3.79
N ARG A 26 -8.03 6.54 4.95
CA ARG A 26 -6.68 6.66 5.50
C ARG A 26 -6.39 5.54 6.52
N PRO A 27 -5.12 5.12 6.70
CA PRO A 27 -3.93 5.54 5.93
C PRO A 27 -3.91 4.97 4.50
N ALA A 28 -2.90 5.33 3.72
CA ALA A 28 -2.68 4.81 2.38
C ALA A 28 -1.19 4.84 2.05
N ASP A 29 -0.73 3.86 1.29
CA ASP A 29 0.62 3.86 0.72
C ASP A 29 0.60 4.54 -0.64
N VAL A 30 1.69 5.26 -0.94
CA VAL A 30 1.87 5.94 -2.23
C VAL A 30 3.18 5.45 -2.83
N VAL A 31 3.11 4.93 -4.05
CA VAL A 31 4.27 4.41 -4.78
C VAL A 31 4.46 5.26 -6.03
N THR A 32 5.66 5.78 -6.20
CA THR A 32 6.06 6.54 -7.38
C THR A 32 7.17 5.81 -8.09
N VAL A 33 7.01 5.60 -9.40
CA VAL A 33 7.96 4.85 -10.23
C VAL A 33 8.27 5.58 -11.52
N GLU A 34 9.47 5.34 -12.03
CA GLU A 34 9.89 5.77 -13.35
C GLU A 34 10.83 4.74 -13.99
N ARG A 35 11.05 4.86 -15.30
CA ARG A 35 12.04 4.01 -15.99
C ARG A 35 13.42 4.48 -15.58
N ALA A 36 14.28 3.55 -15.18
CA ALA A 36 15.66 3.79 -14.82
C ALA A 36 16.53 2.65 -15.36
N ASP A 37 17.81 2.95 -15.67
CA ASP A 37 18.78 1.95 -16.12
C ASP A 37 19.13 0.93 -15.02
N ARG A 38 18.94 1.32 -13.75
CA ARG A 38 19.14 0.48 -12.56
C ARG A 38 17.97 0.61 -11.60
N THR A 39 17.51 -0.51 -11.06
CA THR A 39 16.51 -0.52 -9.99
C THR A 39 17.09 0.01 -8.69
N THR A 40 16.45 1.04 -8.14
CA THR A 40 16.67 1.56 -6.79
C THR A 40 15.31 1.67 -6.11
N ILE A 41 15.27 1.40 -4.80
CA ILE A 41 14.05 1.45 -3.99
C ILE A 41 14.38 2.30 -2.75
N GLU A 42 13.54 3.29 -2.49
CA GLU A 42 13.56 4.09 -1.27
C GLU A 42 12.19 3.96 -0.60
N VAL A 43 12.19 3.60 0.67
CA VAL A 43 10.96 3.40 1.46
C VAL A 43 11.02 4.29 2.68
N THR A 44 9.95 5.05 2.92
CA THR A 44 9.81 5.92 4.09
C THR A 44 8.47 5.67 4.77
N GLY A 45 8.33 6.14 6.01
CA GLY A 45 7.09 6.00 6.78
C GLY A 45 7.12 4.89 7.82
N VAL A 46 5.94 4.57 8.36
CA VAL A 46 5.80 3.61 9.47
C VAL A 46 6.07 2.20 8.97
N GLY A 47 6.99 1.50 9.63
CA GLY A 47 7.31 0.11 9.29
C GLY A 47 8.23 -0.03 8.07
N ALA A 48 8.79 1.07 7.55
CA ALA A 48 9.72 1.03 6.41
C ALA A 48 10.90 0.08 6.64
N GLN A 49 11.35 -0.08 7.90
CA GLN A 49 12.41 -1.03 8.27
C GLN A 49 12.07 -2.51 8.02
N TYR A 50 10.81 -2.83 7.75
CA TYR A 50 10.33 -4.18 7.45
C TYR A 50 10.05 -4.41 5.96
N ILE A 51 10.22 -3.39 5.11
CA ILE A 51 9.98 -3.46 3.68
C ILE A 51 11.33 -3.61 2.97
N PRO A 52 11.57 -4.73 2.26
CA PRO A 52 12.85 -5.05 1.62
C PRO A 52 13.17 -4.17 0.40
#